data_AF-A0A6A4TNT6-F1
#
_entry.id   AF-A0A6A4TNT6-F1
#
_cell.length_a   1.000
_cell.length_b   1.000
_cell.length_c   1.000
_cell.angle_alpha   90.00
_cell.angle_beta   90.00
_cell.angle_gamma   90.00
#
_symmetry.space_group_name_H-M   'P 1'
#
loop_
_entity.id
_entity.type
_entity.pdbx_description
1 polymer ?
#
loop_
_entity_poly.entity_id
_entity_poly.type
_entity_poly.pdbx_seq_one_letter_code
_entity_poly.pdbx_strand_id
1 'polypeptide(L)'
;MCGKRERGNVNMKFLIQTEVRGNEEVTQQDVKKENPLQFKFRAKFFPEDVSEELIQEITQRLFFLQVKENILNDENYCPPETAVLLASYSVQAKYGDYNKDVHKSGYLTHDRLLPQRVLEQHKLTKEQWEDRIQTWHEEHRGMLREDSMMEYLKIAQDLEMYGVNYFEIKNKKGTQLWLGVDALGLNIYEHEDK
;
A
#
# COMPACT_ATOMS: atom_id res chain seq x y z
N MET A 1 -3.95 26.72 -21.23
CA MET A 1 -3.64 26.25 -22.59
C MET A 1 -4.31 24.90 -22.78
N CYS A 2 -5.09 24.75 -23.85
CA CYS A 2 -6.02 23.65 -24.07
C CYS A 2 -5.28 22.36 -24.48
N GLY A 3 -5.24 21.35 -23.60
CA GLY A 3 -4.67 20.03 -23.89
C GLY A 3 -5.63 19.18 -24.73
N LYS A 4 -5.22 18.84 -25.97
CA LYS A 4 -5.98 17.99 -26.88
C LYS A 4 -6.02 16.55 -26.38
N ARG A 5 -7.22 15.98 -26.21
CA ARG A 5 -7.44 14.53 -26.02
C ARG A 5 -7.16 13.80 -27.34
N GLU A 6 -6.05 13.08 -27.44
CA GLU A 6 -5.80 12.13 -28.53
C GLU A 6 -6.13 10.69 -28.08
N ARG A 7 -7.01 10.02 -28.82
CA ARG A 7 -7.28 8.58 -28.67
C ARG A 7 -6.16 7.81 -29.37
N GLY A 8 -5.15 7.39 -28.62
CA GLY A 8 -4.14 6.43 -29.08
C GLY A 8 -4.50 5.02 -28.65
N ASN A 9 -4.59 4.07 -29.58
CA ASN A 9 -4.64 2.64 -29.25
C ASN A 9 -3.28 2.23 -28.66
N VAL A 10 -3.25 2.02 -27.34
CA VAL A 10 -2.08 1.50 -26.62
C VAL A 10 -2.21 -0.02 -26.55
N ASN A 11 -1.30 -0.75 -27.21
CA ASN A 11 -1.17 -2.19 -27.04
C ASN A 11 -0.43 -2.47 -25.73
N MET A 12 -1.16 -2.78 -24.67
CA MET A 12 -0.61 -3.20 -23.38
C MET A 12 -0.37 -4.72 -23.39
N LYS A 13 0.88 -5.14 -23.18
CA LYS A 13 1.20 -6.53 -22.83
C LYS A 13 1.14 -6.65 -21.32
N PHE A 14 0.12 -7.33 -20.81
CA PHE A 14 -0.05 -7.58 -19.38
C PHE A 14 0.73 -8.84 -18.97
N LEU A 15 1.54 -8.74 -17.90
CA LEU A 15 1.89 -9.88 -17.07
C LEU A 15 0.67 -10.14 -16.18
N ILE A 16 -0.16 -11.10 -16.57
CA ILE A 16 -1.50 -11.30 -15.98
C ILE A 16 -1.37 -12.08 -14.66
N GLN A 17 -1.66 -11.43 -13.53
CA GLN A 17 -2.41 -12.09 -12.46
C GLN A 17 -3.88 -12.13 -12.92
N THR A 18 -4.43 -13.32 -13.18
CA THR A 18 -5.77 -13.45 -13.77
C THR A 18 -6.82 -13.11 -12.73
N GLU A 19 -7.69 -12.15 -13.06
CA GLU A 19 -8.83 -11.80 -12.22
C GLU A 19 -9.99 -12.76 -12.44
N VAL A 20 -10.67 -13.12 -11.35
CA VAL A 20 -11.88 -13.92 -11.43
C VAL A 20 -13.03 -13.06 -11.93
N ARG A 21 -13.63 -13.46 -13.05
CA ARG A 21 -14.81 -12.81 -13.62
C ARG A 21 -16.06 -13.30 -12.90
N GLY A 22 -16.80 -12.39 -12.28
CA GLY A 22 -17.99 -12.73 -11.47
C GLY A 22 -19.18 -13.30 -12.27
N ASN A 23 -19.19 -13.12 -13.60
CA ASN A 23 -20.26 -13.59 -14.49
C ASN A 23 -19.94 -14.94 -15.16
N GLU A 24 -18.80 -15.55 -14.85
CA GLU A 24 -18.34 -16.81 -15.45
C GLU A 24 -18.07 -17.84 -14.35
N GLU A 25 -18.29 -19.12 -14.63
CA GLU A 25 -17.92 -20.18 -13.70
C GLU A 25 -16.40 -20.20 -13.46
N VAL A 26 -15.98 -20.31 -12.20
CA VAL A 26 -14.54 -20.32 -11.84
C VAL A 26 -13.79 -21.45 -12.55
N THR A 27 -14.44 -22.60 -12.75
CA THR A 27 -13.89 -23.77 -13.46
C THR A 27 -13.71 -23.56 -14.96
N GLN A 28 -14.40 -22.57 -15.54
CA GLN A 28 -14.30 -22.21 -16.96
C GLN A 28 -13.25 -21.12 -17.21
N GLN A 29 -12.67 -20.57 -16.14
CA GLN A 29 -11.60 -19.59 -16.22
C GLN A 29 -10.26 -20.34 -16.19
N ASP A 30 -9.25 -19.85 -16.92
CA ASP A 30 -7.89 -20.43 -16.98
C ASP A 30 -7.11 -20.23 -15.65
N VAL A 31 -7.71 -20.69 -14.55
CA VAL A 31 -7.11 -20.73 -13.22
C VAL A 31 -6.16 -21.92 -13.15
N LYS A 32 -4.99 -21.72 -12.53
CA LYS A 32 -4.01 -22.77 -12.33
C LYS A 32 -4.65 -23.94 -11.56
N LYS A 33 -4.61 -25.14 -12.16
CA LYS A 33 -5.22 -26.36 -11.62
C LYS A 33 -4.41 -26.90 -10.42
N GLU A 34 -4.60 -26.28 -9.27
CA GLU A 34 -4.03 -26.69 -7.98
C GLU A 34 -5.14 -27.14 -7.02
N ASN A 35 -4.81 -27.98 -6.04
CA ASN A 35 -5.77 -28.44 -5.03
C ASN A 35 -5.24 -28.16 -3.60
N PRO A 36 -5.85 -27.22 -2.85
CA PRO A 36 -6.98 -26.38 -3.25
C PRO A 36 -6.56 -25.28 -4.24
N LEU A 37 -7.53 -24.78 -5.03
CA LEU A 37 -7.35 -23.58 -5.84
C LEU A 37 -6.99 -22.41 -4.92
N GLN A 38 -6.01 -21.60 -5.34
CA GLN A 38 -5.50 -20.48 -4.56
C GLN A 38 -6.10 -19.17 -5.07
N PHE A 39 -6.78 -18.44 -4.19
CA PHE A 39 -7.31 -17.10 -4.46
C PHE A 39 -6.80 -16.12 -3.43
N LYS A 40 -6.54 -14.88 -3.87
CA LYS A 40 -6.25 -13.76 -2.98
C LYS A 40 -7.37 -12.74 -3.11
N PHE A 41 -8.09 -12.51 -2.02
CA PHE A 41 -9.05 -11.42 -1.96
C PHE A 41 -8.30 -10.12 -1.69
N ARG A 42 -8.33 -9.19 -2.65
CA ARG A 42 -7.62 -7.90 -2.61
C ARG A 42 -8.52 -6.81 -3.16
N ALA A 43 -8.34 -5.60 -2.64
CA ALA A 43 -8.89 -4.39 -3.24
C ALA A 43 -8.22 -4.15 -4.59
N LYS A 44 -9.04 -4.03 -5.63
CA LYS A 44 -8.60 -3.67 -6.99
C LYS A 44 -8.69 -2.17 -7.23
N PHE A 45 -9.73 -1.55 -6.69
CA PHE A 45 -10.01 -0.13 -6.83
C PHE A 45 -9.83 0.52 -5.46
N PHE A 46 -9.19 1.68 -5.46
CA PHE A 46 -8.98 2.50 -4.28
C PHE A 46 -9.97 3.67 -4.29
N PRO A 47 -10.45 4.11 -3.11
CA PRO A 47 -11.26 5.32 -3.02
C PRO A 47 -10.43 6.56 -3.40
N GLU A 48 -11.09 7.64 -3.80
CA GLU A 48 -10.47 8.96 -3.96
C GLU A 48 -10.17 9.59 -2.59
N ASP A 49 -11.07 9.41 -1.62
CA ASP A 49 -10.86 9.79 -0.22
C ASP A 49 -11.22 8.63 0.72
N VAL A 50 -10.20 8.09 1.40
CA VAL A 50 -10.38 6.95 2.30
C VAL A 50 -11.31 7.24 3.48
N SER A 51 -11.39 8.50 3.92
CA SER A 51 -12.14 8.89 5.12
C SER A 51 -13.63 9.11 4.86
N GLU A 52 -13.96 9.51 3.64
CA GLU A 52 -15.35 9.74 3.21
C GLU A 52 -15.98 8.46 2.61
N GLU A 53 -15.20 7.61 1.95
CA GLU A 53 -15.74 6.48 1.18
C GLU A 53 -15.66 5.12 1.90
N LEU A 54 -14.72 4.93 2.84
CA LEU A 54 -14.61 3.65 3.56
C LEU A 54 -15.53 3.61 4.78
N ILE A 55 -16.76 3.13 4.57
CA ILE A 55 -17.81 3.14 5.60
C ILE A 55 -17.68 1.99 6.60
N GLN A 56 -17.43 0.76 6.12
CA GLN A 56 -17.44 -0.43 6.98
C GLN A 56 -16.07 -0.71 7.58
N GLU A 57 -16.03 -0.99 8.89
CA GLU A 57 -14.79 -1.34 9.63
C GLU A 57 -14.01 -2.50 8.99
N ILE A 58 -14.72 -3.52 8.49
CA ILE A 58 -14.07 -4.66 7.82
C ILE A 58 -13.37 -4.23 6.54
N THR A 59 -13.96 -3.30 5.78
CA THR A 59 -13.39 -2.76 4.55
C THR A 59 -12.17 -1.91 4.87
N GLN A 60 -12.27 -1.01 5.85
CA GLN A 60 -11.14 -0.21 6.34
C GLN A 60 -9.97 -1.12 6.75
N ARG A 61 -10.24 -2.18 7.51
CA ARG A 61 -9.22 -3.14 7.94
C ARG A 61 -8.56 -3.86 6.76
N LEU A 62 -9.32 -4.29 5.75
CA LEU A 62 -8.77 -4.97 4.58
C LEU A 62 -7.89 -4.04 3.74
N PHE A 63 -8.32 -2.78 3.55
CA PHE A 63 -7.50 -1.75 2.89
C PHE A 63 -6.23 -1.46 3.67
N PHE A 64 -6.33 -1.24 4.98
CA PHE A 64 -5.18 -1.02 5.86
C PHE A 64 -4.15 -2.14 5.73
N LEU A 65 -4.58 -3.40 5.80
CA LEU A 65 -3.68 -4.54 5.68
C LEU A 65 -2.99 -4.63 4.31
N GLN A 66 -3.75 -4.37 3.23
CA GLN A 66 -3.20 -4.39 1.87
C GLN A 66 -2.21 -3.24 1.63
N VAL A 67 -2.57 -2.00 1.97
CA VAL A 67 -1.69 -0.84 1.80
C VAL A 67 -0.42 -0.99 2.63
N LYS A 68 -0.54 -1.48 3.86
CA LYS A 68 0.61 -1.76 4.71
C LYS A 68 1.55 -2.79 4.09
N GLU A 69 1.01 -3.86 3.51
CA GLU A 69 1.82 -4.86 2.82
C GLU A 69 2.54 -4.28 1.60
N ASN A 70 1.85 -3.48 0.79
CA ASN A 70 2.43 -2.81 -0.37
C ASN A 70 3.59 -1.88 0.03
N ILE A 71 3.44 -1.09 1.09
CA ILE A 71 4.51 -0.22 1.61
C ILE A 71 5.68 -1.06 2.12
N LEU A 72 5.42 -2.10 2.93
CA LEU A 72 6.48 -2.94 3.49
C LEU A 72 7.28 -3.69 2.41
N ASN A 73 6.63 -4.06 1.31
CA ASN A 73 7.24 -4.72 0.14
C ASN A 73 7.94 -3.75 -0.83
N ASP A 74 7.98 -2.44 -0.52
CA ASP A 74 8.47 -1.39 -1.43
C ASP A 74 7.71 -1.37 -2.78
N GLU A 75 6.46 -1.86 -2.83
CA GLU A 75 5.57 -1.69 -3.99
C GLU A 75 5.07 -0.25 -4.07
N ASN A 76 4.77 0.35 -2.91
CA ASN A 76 4.50 1.77 -2.77
C ASN A 76 5.70 2.42 -2.09
N TYR A 77 6.40 3.32 -2.80
CA TYR A 77 7.47 4.07 -2.20
C TYR A 77 6.95 4.89 -1.01
N CYS A 78 7.67 4.81 0.10
CA CYS A 78 7.37 5.56 1.32
C CYS A 78 8.67 6.14 1.89
N PRO A 79 8.76 7.46 2.11
CA PRO A 79 9.95 8.06 2.68
C PRO A 79 10.18 7.60 4.14
N PRO A 80 11.43 7.58 4.64
CA PRO A 80 11.77 7.05 5.96
C PRO A 80 10.95 7.63 7.11
N GLU A 81 10.74 8.94 7.13
CA GLU A 81 10.01 9.65 8.19
C GLU A 81 8.54 9.19 8.23
N THR A 82 7.90 9.14 7.06
CA THR A 82 6.52 8.66 6.92
C THR A 82 6.42 7.17 7.26
N ALA A 83 7.39 6.35 6.88
CA ALA A 83 7.40 4.92 7.19
C ALA A 83 7.42 4.66 8.72
N VAL A 84 8.19 5.45 9.48
CA VAL A 84 8.23 5.36 10.95
C VAL A 84 6.88 5.77 11.56
N LEU A 85 6.29 6.86 11.07
CA LEU A 85 4.98 7.31 11.54
C LEU A 85 3.91 6.26 11.25
N LEU A 86 3.85 5.75 10.03
CA LEU A 86 2.94 4.66 9.63
C LEU A 86 3.16 3.39 10.47
N ALA A 87 4.41 3.03 10.76
CA ALA A 87 4.73 1.91 11.64
C ALA A 87 4.12 2.10 13.04
N SER A 88 4.19 3.31 13.60
CA SER A 88 3.61 3.60 14.91
C SER A 88 2.08 3.45 14.95
N TYR A 89 1.37 3.89 13.90
CA TYR A 89 -0.06 3.63 13.75
C TYR A 89 -0.35 2.13 13.58
N SER A 90 0.46 1.41 12.81
CA SER A 90 0.29 -0.05 12.71
C SER A 90 0.48 -0.76 14.04
N VAL A 91 1.34 -0.25 14.92
CA VAL A 91 1.55 -0.78 16.28
C VAL A 91 0.32 -0.48 17.15
N GLN A 92 -0.17 0.77 17.16
CA GLN A 92 -1.40 1.15 17.89
C GLN A 92 -2.61 0.31 17.43
N ALA A 93 -2.81 0.13 16.13
CA ALA A 93 -3.90 -0.71 15.60
C ALA A 93 -3.79 -2.19 16.05
N LYS A 94 -2.57 -2.71 16.22
CA LYS A 94 -2.32 -4.11 16.61
C LYS A 94 -2.43 -4.32 18.12
N TYR A 95 -1.73 -3.49 18.90
CA TYR A 95 -1.52 -3.67 20.33
C TYR A 95 -2.47 -2.81 21.19
N GLY A 96 -3.03 -1.73 20.63
CA GLY A 96 -3.70 -0.69 21.41
C GLY A 96 -2.70 0.13 22.22
N ASP A 97 -3.20 0.95 23.15
CA ASP A 97 -2.39 1.89 23.92
C ASP A 97 -1.09 1.30 24.50
N TYR A 98 0.00 2.05 24.32
CA TYR A 98 1.26 1.71 24.95
C TYR A 98 1.14 1.66 26.49
N ASN A 99 1.46 0.50 27.08
CA ASN A 99 1.63 0.31 28.50
C ASN A 99 3.05 -0.19 28.83
N LYS A 100 3.83 0.63 29.54
CA LYS A 100 5.20 0.31 30.00
C LYS A 100 5.31 -0.98 30.82
N ASP A 101 4.24 -1.42 31.46
CA ASP A 101 4.23 -2.64 32.27
C ASP A 101 4.08 -3.91 31.42
N VAL A 102 3.48 -3.78 30.24
CA VAL A 102 3.23 -4.87 29.28
C VAL A 102 4.24 -4.85 28.13
N HIS A 103 4.45 -3.67 27.52
CA HIS A 103 5.32 -3.46 26.37
C HIS A 103 6.76 -3.18 26.82
N LYS A 104 7.45 -4.24 27.23
CA LYS A 104 8.89 -4.19 27.55
C LYS A 104 9.74 -4.11 26.28
N SER A 105 11.00 -3.72 26.43
CA SER A 105 11.98 -3.67 25.32
C SER A 105 11.95 -4.98 24.51
N GLY A 106 11.90 -4.86 23.19
CA GLY A 106 11.82 -6.00 22.27
C GLY A 106 10.42 -6.51 21.94
N TYR A 107 9.34 -5.87 22.44
CA TYR A 107 7.97 -6.28 22.11
C TYR A 107 7.63 -6.15 20.61
N LEU A 108 8.41 -5.36 19.86
CA LEU A 108 8.27 -5.16 18.42
C LEU A 108 9.22 -6.02 17.58
N THR A 109 10.11 -6.80 18.19
CA THR A 109 11.19 -7.50 17.47
C THR A 109 10.70 -8.51 16.44
N HIS A 110 9.47 -9.03 16.58
CA HIS A 110 8.91 -10.00 15.65
C HIS A 110 8.05 -9.36 14.56
N ASP A 111 7.82 -8.04 14.64
CA ASP A 111 7.02 -7.31 13.67
C ASP A 111 7.87 -6.79 12.51
N ARG A 112 7.36 -6.98 11.29
CA ARG A 112 7.88 -6.29 10.10
C ARG A 112 7.20 -4.93 10.03
N LEU A 113 7.91 -3.90 10.51
CA LEU A 113 7.37 -2.55 10.67
C LEU A 113 7.85 -1.56 9.62
N LEU A 114 9.05 -1.75 9.06
CA LEU A 114 9.66 -0.86 8.09
C LEU A 114 10.03 -1.61 6.80
N PRO A 115 10.01 -0.94 5.63
CA PRO A 115 10.57 -1.47 4.40
C PRO A 115 12.06 -1.74 4.54
N GLN A 116 12.56 -2.77 3.84
CA GLN A 116 13.97 -3.15 3.92
C GLN A 116 14.90 -2.00 3.50
N ARG A 117 14.51 -1.25 2.46
CA ARG A 117 15.24 -0.06 2.00
C ARG A 117 15.45 0.98 3.12
N VAL A 118 14.43 1.26 3.94
CA VAL A 118 14.53 2.24 5.03
C VAL A 118 15.53 1.79 6.09
N LEU A 119 15.51 0.49 6.42
CA LEU A 119 16.44 -0.12 7.38
C LEU A 119 17.90 -0.04 6.88
N GLU A 120 18.13 -0.28 5.59
CA GLU A 120 19.47 -0.31 4.98
C GLU A 120 20.06 1.08 4.74
N GLN A 121 19.22 2.09 4.47
CA GLN A 121 19.68 3.46 4.20
C GLN A 121 20.23 4.17 5.45
N HIS A 122 19.87 3.73 6.65
CA HIS A 122 20.20 4.40 7.91
C HIS A 122 21.14 3.55 8.75
N LYS A 123 22.10 4.19 9.42
CA LYS A 123 23.03 3.52 10.35
C LYS A 123 22.41 3.33 11.74
N LEU A 124 21.20 2.79 11.79
CA LEU A 124 20.48 2.52 13.04
C LEU A 124 20.37 1.02 13.27
N THR A 125 20.52 0.58 14.51
CA THR A 125 20.23 -0.79 14.91
C THR A 125 18.72 -1.04 14.92
N LYS A 126 18.32 -2.31 14.89
CA LYS A 126 16.91 -2.68 15.01
C LYS A 126 16.28 -2.13 16.30
N GLU A 127 17.00 -2.19 17.41
CA GLU A 127 16.57 -1.64 18.71
C GLU A 127 16.34 -0.12 18.61
N GLN A 128 17.24 0.63 17.96
CA GLN A 128 17.07 2.08 17.78
C GLN A 128 15.85 2.42 16.93
N TRP A 129 15.50 1.58 15.94
CA TRP A 129 14.26 1.73 15.20
C TRP A 129 13.03 1.43 16.06
N GLU A 130 13.08 0.37 16.86
CA GLU A 130 12.01 0.03 17.81
C GLU A 130 11.78 1.17 18.81
N ASP A 131 12.83 1.78 19.36
CA ASP A 131 12.73 2.92 20.29
C ASP A 131 12.04 4.13 19.64
N ARG A 132 12.39 4.43 18.38
CA ARG A 132 11.75 5.52 17.62
C ARG A 132 10.27 5.25 17.41
N ILE A 133 9.91 4.04 16.96
CA ILE A 133 8.51 3.67 16.74
C ILE A 133 7.73 3.64 18.05
N GLN A 134 8.35 3.16 19.13
CA GLN A 134 7.77 3.12 20.46
C GLN A 134 7.50 4.52 21.00
N THR A 135 8.40 5.48 20.76
CA THR A 135 8.19 6.89 21.14
C THR A 135 6.93 7.43 20.46
N TRP A 136 6.75 7.19 19.17
CA TRP A 136 5.53 7.60 18.45
C TRP A 136 4.28 6.82 18.90
N HIS A 137 4.42 5.55 19.25
CA HIS A 137 3.31 4.74 19.76
C HIS A 137 2.77 5.28 21.10
N GLU A 138 3.61 5.88 21.95
CA GLU A 138 3.17 6.53 23.19
C GLU A 138 2.24 7.73 22.93
N GLU A 139 2.47 8.47 21.85
CA GLU A 139 1.70 9.66 21.47
C GLU A 139 0.27 9.31 21.00
N HIS A 140 0.04 8.07 20.56
CA HIS A 140 -1.28 7.61 20.08
C HIS A 140 -2.20 7.11 21.19
N ARG A 141 -1.83 7.30 22.46
CA ARG A 141 -2.62 6.84 23.61
C ARG A 141 -4.05 7.39 23.57
N GLY A 142 -5.02 6.49 23.74
CA GLY A 142 -6.45 6.79 23.70
C GLY A 142 -7.06 6.69 22.31
N MET A 143 -6.26 6.49 21.26
CA MET A 143 -6.73 6.28 19.90
C MET A 143 -7.29 4.86 19.75
N LEU A 144 -8.50 4.74 19.20
CA LEU A 144 -9.09 3.43 18.89
C LEU A 144 -8.33 2.74 17.77
N ARG A 145 -8.45 1.40 17.70
CA ARG A 145 -7.76 0.61 16.69
C ARG A 145 -8.22 0.98 15.28
N GLU A 146 -9.51 1.21 15.15
CA GLU A 146 -10.20 1.60 13.92
C GLU A 146 -9.72 2.98 13.46
N ASP A 147 -9.70 3.96 14.37
CA ASP A 147 -9.18 5.30 14.09
C ASP A 147 -7.70 5.26 13.68
N SER A 148 -6.90 4.43 14.35
CA SER A 148 -5.49 4.24 14.01
C SER A 148 -5.29 3.62 12.62
N MET A 149 -6.18 2.72 12.18
CA MET A 149 -6.15 2.19 10.81
C MET A 149 -6.57 3.25 9.80
N MET A 150 -7.55 4.09 10.14
CA MET A 150 -7.99 5.19 9.29
C MET A 150 -6.91 6.26 9.12
N GLU A 151 -6.26 6.69 10.20
CA GLU A 151 -5.15 7.66 10.13
C GLU A 151 -3.96 7.11 9.33
N TYR A 152 -3.66 5.80 9.46
CA TYR A 152 -2.68 5.15 8.59
C TYR A 152 -3.04 5.32 7.11
N LEU A 153 -4.30 5.05 6.74
CA LEU A 153 -4.77 5.16 5.36
C LEU A 153 -4.76 6.61 4.85
N LYS A 154 -5.15 7.57 5.68
CA LYS A 154 -5.14 9.01 5.35
C LYS A 154 -3.74 9.55 5.07
N ILE A 155 -2.72 9.04 5.75
CA ILE A 155 -1.34 9.39 5.46
C ILE A 155 -0.84 8.65 4.22
N ALA A 156 -1.22 7.38 4.07
CA ALA A 156 -0.76 6.56 2.96
C ALA A 156 -1.34 6.99 1.61
N GLN A 157 -2.56 7.54 1.56
CA GLN A 157 -3.18 8.02 0.32
C GLN A 157 -2.43 9.18 -0.33
N ASP A 158 -1.65 9.95 0.45
CA ASP A 158 -0.84 11.07 -0.04
C ASP A 158 0.50 10.62 -0.65
N LEU A 159 0.82 9.32 -0.63
CA LEU A 159 2.02 8.79 -1.27
C LEU A 159 1.84 8.77 -2.79
N GLU A 160 2.88 9.17 -3.53
CA GLU A 160 2.84 9.33 -4.99
C GLU A 160 2.44 8.05 -5.75
N MET A 161 2.80 6.89 -5.21
CA MET A 161 2.50 5.58 -5.81
C MET A 161 1.22 4.93 -5.26
N TYR A 162 0.48 5.60 -4.36
CA TYR A 162 -0.70 5.02 -3.74
C TYR A 162 -1.82 4.79 -4.74
N GLY A 163 -2.33 3.56 -4.81
CA GLY A 163 -3.46 3.21 -5.68
C GLY A 163 -3.14 3.27 -7.18
N VAL A 164 -1.88 3.50 -7.56
CA VAL A 164 -1.45 3.61 -8.96
C VAL A 164 -1.06 2.24 -9.51
N ASN A 165 -1.74 1.81 -10.57
CA ASN A 165 -1.33 0.65 -11.36
C ASN A 165 -0.44 1.11 -12.51
N TYR A 166 0.82 0.68 -12.51
CA TYR A 166 1.81 1.06 -13.52
C TYR A 166 1.88 0.07 -14.68
N PHE A 167 1.89 0.58 -15.91
CA PHE A 167 2.04 -0.19 -17.13
C PHE A 167 3.16 0.39 -18.00
N GLU A 168 4.04 -0.47 -18.51
CA GLU A 168 5.03 -0.05 -19.52
C GLU A 168 4.33 0.24 -20.84
N ILE A 169 4.56 1.44 -21.37
CA ILE A 169 4.02 1.88 -22.66
C ILE A 169 5.11 2.48 -23.54
N LYS A 170 4.79 2.63 -24.83
CA LYS A 170 5.65 3.34 -25.79
C LYS A 170 4.84 4.38 -26.56
N ASN A 171 5.40 5.57 -26.72
CA ASN A 171 4.80 6.58 -27.58
C ASN A 171 5.08 6.29 -29.07
N LYS A 172 4.51 7.08 -29.99
CA LYS A 172 4.74 6.94 -31.44
C LYS A 172 6.21 7.06 -31.87
N LYS A 173 7.04 7.75 -31.06
CA LYS A 173 8.49 7.92 -31.31
C LYS A 173 9.32 6.75 -30.76
N GLY A 174 8.69 5.78 -30.10
CA GLY A 174 9.36 4.63 -29.49
C GLY A 174 9.95 4.89 -28.10
N THR A 175 9.72 6.07 -27.51
CA THR A 175 10.15 6.38 -26.13
C THR A 175 9.39 5.49 -25.15
N GLN A 176 10.11 4.82 -24.26
CA GLN A 176 9.55 4.04 -23.17
C GLN A 176 9.07 4.98 -22.07
N LEU A 177 7.86 4.73 -21.57
CA LEU A 177 7.20 5.53 -20.54
C LEU A 177 6.40 4.61 -19.62
N TRP A 178 6.01 5.10 -18.45
CA TRP A 178 5.04 4.44 -17.59
C TRP A 178 3.68 5.12 -17.71
N LEU A 179 2.62 4.32 -17.82
CA LEU A 179 1.23 4.74 -17.65
C LEU A 179 0.78 4.36 -16.24
N GLY A 180 0.48 5.35 -15.40
CA GLY A 180 -0.20 5.14 -14.13
C GLY A 180 -1.71 5.23 -14.30
N VAL A 181 -2.43 4.24 -13.77
CA VAL A 181 -3.89 4.22 -13.71
C VAL A 181 -4.31 4.20 -12.25
N ASP A 182 -5.01 5.24 -11.81
CA ASP A 182 -5.52 5.39 -10.44
C ASP A 182 -7.00 5.81 -10.46
N ALA A 183 -7.56 6.11 -9.28
CA ALA A 183 -8.95 6.55 -9.14
C ALA A 183 -9.20 7.94 -9.76
N LEU A 184 -8.17 8.79 -9.82
CA LEU A 184 -8.27 10.17 -10.31
C LEU A 184 -8.14 10.25 -11.84
N GLY A 185 -7.45 9.29 -12.46
CA GLY A 185 -7.36 9.16 -13.91
C GLY A 185 -6.12 8.44 -14.43
N LEU A 186 -5.47 9.08 -15.41
CA LEU A 186 -4.33 8.52 -16.16
C LEU A 186 -3.15 9.48 -16.09
N ASN A 187 -2.00 8.97 -15.64
CA ASN A 187 -0.76 9.72 -15.51
C ASN A 187 0.34 9.11 -16.40
N ILE A 188 1.27 9.93 -16.89
CA ILE A 188 2.39 9.50 -17.73
C ILE A 188 3.69 9.89 -17.03
N TYR A 189 4.57 8.91 -16.82
CA TYR A 189 5.86 9.11 -16.15
C TYR A 189 7.00 8.73 -17.10
N GLU A 190 8.16 9.36 -16.89
CA GLU A 190 9.39 8.97 -17.58
C GLU A 190 9.86 7.60 -17.09
N HIS A 191 10.56 6.83 -17.93
CA HIS A 191 10.91 5.46 -17.59
C HIS A 191 11.85 5.35 -16.37
N GLU A 192 12.65 6.39 -16.12
CA GLU A 192 13.65 6.46 -15.06
C GLU A 192 13.12 7.00 -13.72
N ASP A 193 11.89 7.52 -13.70
CA ASP A 193 11.31 8.20 -12.52
C ASP A 193 9.88 7.72 -12.29
N LYS A 194 9.70 6.84 -11.30
CA LYS A 194 8.42 6.25 -10.89
C LYS A 194 7.96 6.82 -9.56
#